data_AF-A0A9D5YLF0-F1
#
_entry.id   AF-A0A9D5YLF0-F1
#
_cell.length_a   1.000
_cell.length_b   1.000
_cell.length_c   1.000
_cell.angle_alpha   90.00
_cell.angle_beta   90.00
_cell.angle_gamma   90.00
#
_symmetry.space_group_name_H-M   'P 1'
#
loop_
_entity.id
_entity.type
_entity.pdbx_description
1 polymer ?
#
loop_
_entity_poly.entity_id
_entity_poly.type
_entity_poly.pdbx_seq_one_letter_code
_entity_poly.pdbx_strand_id
1 'polypeptide(L)'
;MNKKAFLFPGQGSQYIGMGKNLCEKYDVAKRTFEEANEALSFDLSGLCFKGDLAELTLTKNAQPAILTTSVAMFRVLQEKKVEPQFLAGHSLGEISALTCAGVFDFADAVRLANKRGELMQEAVPTGKGAMAAVMTRDIKMLAELCKEISGDEVVVISNYNTKKQQVISGDVNAVNRALERLAQMEIKTKLLNVSAPFHCPLMQPAADKFREELAKYQINDPKYPVIANIDAKLYPGKEAVIDHLVQQIVSPVQWTQSMTFLKKSMVKFCVEVGSGHVLKNMMKSNISDIPVYSFESDENAIYEHMENAIFPFASRAMGIAVATRNQNWDDNEYKSGVVAPYNELAKIQALVEQENRKETDEEVNRALELLLTILKTKKAPAQEQISRLKELFDDTGKTEYFQAFDYSAIG
;
A
#
# COMPACT_ATOMS: atom_id res chain seq x y z
N MET A 1 -3.51 -17.38 1.96
CA MET A 1 -3.81 -16.07 1.35
C MET A 1 -2.54 -15.33 0.99
N ASN A 2 -2.34 -15.03 -0.29
CA ASN A 2 -1.23 -14.20 -0.78
C ASN A 2 -1.49 -12.70 -0.54
N LYS A 3 -1.51 -12.29 0.74
CA LYS A 3 -1.85 -10.92 1.14
C LYS A 3 -0.89 -9.92 0.47
N LYS A 4 -1.44 -8.92 -0.20
CA LYS A 4 -0.69 -7.87 -0.89
C LYS A 4 -1.07 -6.49 -0.36
N ALA A 5 -0.11 -5.58 -0.42
CA ALA A 5 -0.31 -4.18 -0.07
C ALA A 5 0.03 -3.27 -1.25
N PHE A 6 -0.77 -2.24 -1.45
CA PHE A 6 -0.44 -1.18 -2.40
C PHE A 6 0.16 0.01 -1.64
N LEU A 7 1.28 0.51 -2.17
CA LEU A 7 2.07 1.58 -1.61
C LEU A 7 2.02 2.78 -2.54
N PHE A 8 1.61 3.94 -2.03
CA PHE A 8 1.46 5.15 -2.85
C PHE A 8 2.60 6.13 -2.56
N PRO A 9 3.40 6.53 -3.56
CA PRO A 9 4.50 7.46 -3.35
C PRO A 9 4.00 8.86 -3.02
N GLY A 10 4.87 9.63 -2.37
CA GLY A 10 4.66 11.04 -2.08
C GLY A 10 5.57 11.95 -2.91
N GLN A 11 5.63 13.22 -2.52
CA GLN A 11 6.45 14.24 -3.19
C GLN A 11 7.92 13.83 -3.29
N GLY A 12 8.53 14.13 -4.44
CA GLY A 12 9.86 13.66 -4.84
C GLY A 12 9.83 12.50 -5.83
N SER A 13 8.67 11.89 -6.09
CA SER A 13 8.50 10.84 -7.10
C SER A 13 8.10 11.35 -8.48
N GLN A 14 7.72 12.64 -8.60
CA GLN A 14 7.33 13.25 -9.86
C GLN A 14 8.51 13.42 -10.81
N TYR A 15 8.25 13.22 -12.11
CA TYR A 15 9.21 13.44 -13.18
C TYR A 15 8.45 13.78 -14.47
N ILE A 16 9.11 14.50 -15.40
CA ILE A 16 8.49 14.83 -16.69
C ILE A 16 8.34 13.56 -17.54
N GLY A 17 7.13 13.32 -18.03
CA GLY A 17 6.73 12.12 -18.73
C GLY A 17 5.92 11.15 -17.88
N MET A 18 5.76 11.39 -16.56
CA MET A 18 5.00 10.49 -15.69
C MET A 18 3.54 10.37 -16.15
N GLY A 19 3.01 9.14 -16.12
CA GLY A 19 1.65 8.84 -16.58
C GLY A 19 1.45 8.80 -18.10
N LYS A 20 2.39 9.30 -18.92
CA LYS A 20 2.23 9.35 -20.38
C LYS A 20 2.05 7.95 -21.00
N ASN A 21 3.00 7.04 -20.76
CA ASN A 21 2.93 5.67 -21.27
C ASN A 21 1.69 4.93 -20.74
N LEU A 22 1.28 5.23 -19.50
CA LEU A 22 0.07 4.66 -18.92
C LEU A 22 -1.18 5.08 -19.71
N CYS A 23 -1.30 6.36 -20.06
CA CYS A 23 -2.39 6.89 -20.89
C CYS A 23 -2.35 6.40 -22.34
N GLU A 24 -1.16 6.11 -22.88
CA GLU A 24 -1.01 5.51 -24.22
C GLU A 24 -1.49 4.03 -24.23
N LYS A 25 -1.35 3.33 -23.11
CA LYS A 25 -1.68 1.91 -22.98
C LYS A 25 -3.11 1.63 -22.50
N TYR A 26 -3.68 2.51 -21.67
CA TYR A 26 -4.93 2.26 -20.95
C TYR A 26 -5.89 3.45 -21.01
N ASP A 27 -7.09 3.23 -21.58
CA ASP A 27 -8.15 4.25 -21.68
C ASP A 27 -8.60 4.77 -20.32
N VAL A 28 -8.63 3.91 -19.29
CA VAL A 28 -9.00 4.32 -17.93
C VAL A 28 -7.99 5.30 -17.33
N ALA A 29 -6.71 5.19 -17.69
CA ALA A 29 -5.71 6.15 -17.26
C ALA A 29 -5.91 7.49 -17.96
N LYS A 30 -6.18 7.48 -19.27
CA LYS A 30 -6.50 8.70 -20.04
C LYS A 30 -7.69 9.45 -19.43
N ARG A 31 -8.81 8.75 -19.19
CA ARG A 31 -10.01 9.32 -18.54
C ARG A 31 -9.70 9.89 -17.15
N THR A 32 -8.80 9.25 -16.40
CA THR A 32 -8.40 9.74 -15.07
C THR A 32 -7.65 11.06 -15.13
N PHE A 33 -6.75 11.24 -16.11
CA PHE A 33 -6.08 12.51 -16.32
C PHE A 33 -7.02 13.60 -16.86
N GLU A 34 -7.98 13.24 -17.72
CA GLU A 34 -9.04 14.16 -18.19
C GLU A 34 -9.89 14.66 -17.00
N GLU A 35 -10.35 13.76 -16.13
CA GLU A 35 -11.09 14.09 -14.91
C GLU A 35 -10.28 15.01 -13.97
N ALA A 36 -8.97 14.79 -13.84
CA ALA A 36 -8.10 15.65 -13.04
C ALA A 36 -7.94 17.06 -13.65
N ASN A 37 -7.80 17.14 -14.98
CA ASN A 37 -7.71 18.43 -15.68
C ASN A 37 -9.00 19.24 -15.49
N GLU A 38 -10.16 18.60 -15.65
CA GLU A 38 -11.46 19.21 -15.42
C GLU A 38 -11.63 19.66 -13.97
N ALA A 39 -11.27 18.80 -13.00
CA ALA A 39 -11.40 19.10 -11.58
C ALA A 39 -10.59 20.31 -11.12
N LEU A 40 -9.42 20.55 -11.74
CA LEU A 40 -8.55 21.70 -11.45
C LEU A 40 -8.79 22.89 -12.38
N SER A 41 -9.52 22.72 -13.48
CA SER A 41 -9.56 23.69 -14.59
C SER A 41 -8.15 24.09 -15.06
N PHE A 42 -7.25 23.11 -15.11
CA PHE A 42 -5.83 23.27 -15.39
C PHE A 42 -5.32 22.06 -16.19
N ASP A 43 -4.45 22.27 -17.19
CA ASP A 43 -3.85 21.17 -17.96
C ASP A 43 -2.73 20.47 -17.17
N LEU A 44 -3.13 19.73 -16.14
CA LEU A 44 -2.24 18.93 -15.31
C LEU A 44 -1.52 17.87 -16.15
N SER A 45 -2.23 17.25 -17.10
CA SER A 45 -1.66 16.25 -18.01
C SER A 45 -0.52 16.80 -18.87
N GLY A 46 -0.70 17.99 -19.44
CA GLY A 46 0.34 18.69 -20.21
C GLY A 46 1.56 18.99 -19.36
N LEU A 47 1.35 19.47 -18.12
CA LEU A 47 2.43 19.70 -17.16
C LEU A 47 3.19 18.40 -16.84
N CYS A 48 2.47 17.29 -16.59
CA CYS A 48 3.07 15.99 -16.28
C CYS A 48 3.88 15.43 -17.46
N PHE A 49 3.35 15.50 -18.68
CA PHE A 49 3.92 14.77 -19.81
C PHE A 49 5.07 15.50 -20.51
N LYS A 50 5.01 16.84 -20.55
CA LYS A 50 5.91 17.67 -21.36
C LYS A 50 6.22 19.04 -20.75
N GLY A 51 5.77 19.30 -19.53
CA GLY A 51 5.96 20.58 -18.86
C GLY A 51 7.38 20.79 -18.35
N ASP A 52 7.56 21.85 -17.57
CA ASP A 52 8.82 22.16 -16.91
C ASP A 52 8.92 21.43 -15.55
N LEU A 53 10.10 20.87 -15.24
CA LEU A 53 10.29 20.10 -14.01
C LEU A 53 10.25 21.01 -12.76
N ALA A 54 10.73 22.25 -12.85
CA ALA A 54 10.68 23.17 -11.72
C ALA A 54 9.23 23.57 -11.42
N GLU A 55 8.42 23.81 -12.45
CA GLU A 55 6.98 24.05 -12.30
C GLU A 55 6.25 22.82 -11.73
N LEU A 56 6.51 21.63 -12.25
CA LEU A 56 5.91 20.39 -11.74
C LEU A 56 6.32 20.11 -10.28
N THR A 57 7.53 20.50 -9.88
CA THR A 57 8.06 20.28 -8.53
C THR A 57 7.50 21.27 -7.50
N LEU A 58 6.82 22.34 -7.91
CA LEU A 58 6.05 23.18 -6.99
C LEU A 58 5.03 22.30 -6.27
N THR A 59 5.00 22.36 -4.93
CA THR A 59 4.19 21.46 -4.09
C THR A 59 2.71 21.45 -4.50
N LYS A 60 2.15 22.62 -4.85
CA LYS A 60 0.76 22.75 -5.35
C LYS A 60 0.49 21.96 -6.65
N ASN A 61 1.49 21.75 -7.48
CA ASN A 61 1.40 21.01 -8.74
C ASN A 61 1.80 19.54 -8.55
N ALA A 62 2.87 19.27 -7.81
CA ALA A 62 3.38 17.92 -7.57
C ALA A 62 2.34 17.02 -6.89
N GLN A 63 1.65 17.54 -5.85
CA GLN A 63 0.69 16.74 -5.08
C GLN A 63 -0.48 16.19 -5.94
N PRO A 64 -1.26 17.02 -6.66
CA PRO A 64 -2.33 16.52 -7.51
C PRO A 64 -1.80 15.66 -8.68
N ALA A 65 -0.60 15.94 -9.18
CA ALA A 65 0.01 15.19 -10.27
C ALA A 65 0.40 13.75 -9.86
N ILE A 66 1.00 13.59 -8.69
CA ILE A 66 1.35 12.27 -8.11
C ILE A 66 0.09 11.50 -7.74
N LEU A 67 -0.91 12.17 -7.15
CA LEU A 67 -2.20 11.56 -6.83
C LEU A 67 -2.91 11.05 -8.09
N THR A 68 -2.98 11.87 -9.14
CA THR A 68 -3.61 11.52 -10.42
C THR A 68 -2.94 10.29 -11.05
N THR A 69 -1.61 10.29 -11.10
CA THR A 69 -0.84 9.15 -11.63
C THR A 69 -1.09 7.88 -10.82
N SER A 70 -1.10 8.00 -9.49
CA SER A 70 -1.37 6.89 -8.57
C SER A 70 -2.77 6.30 -8.76
N VAL A 71 -3.79 7.14 -8.84
CA VAL A 71 -5.19 6.70 -9.03
C VAL A 71 -5.38 6.11 -10.42
N ALA A 72 -4.74 6.66 -11.45
CA ALA A 72 -4.79 6.09 -12.80
C ALA A 72 -4.23 4.65 -12.81
N MET A 73 -3.08 4.41 -12.17
CA MET A 73 -2.52 3.06 -12.04
C MET A 73 -3.41 2.14 -11.21
N PHE A 74 -4.00 2.64 -10.13
CA PHE A 74 -4.93 1.87 -9.31
C PHE A 74 -6.18 1.46 -10.08
N ARG A 75 -6.76 2.36 -10.88
CA ARG A 75 -7.94 2.05 -11.73
C ARG A 75 -7.60 0.99 -12.79
N VAL A 76 -6.39 0.99 -13.35
CA VAL A 76 -5.92 -0.11 -14.24
C VAL A 76 -5.85 -1.45 -13.50
N LEU A 77 -5.31 -1.45 -12.27
CA LEU A 77 -5.28 -2.66 -11.43
C LEU A 77 -6.70 -3.16 -11.11
N GLN A 78 -7.65 -2.25 -10.87
CA GLN A 78 -9.06 -2.59 -10.64
C GLN A 78 -9.73 -3.21 -11.87
N GLU A 79 -9.52 -2.69 -13.08
CA GLU A 79 -10.04 -3.31 -14.32
C GLU A 79 -9.51 -4.73 -14.51
N LYS A 80 -8.30 -5.01 -14.02
CA LYS A 80 -7.68 -6.33 -14.01
C LYS A 80 -8.01 -7.17 -12.76
N LYS A 81 -8.96 -6.71 -11.93
CA LYS A 81 -9.42 -7.37 -10.70
C LYS A 81 -8.31 -7.65 -9.68
N VAL A 82 -7.29 -6.78 -9.64
CA VAL A 82 -6.18 -6.88 -8.69
C VAL A 82 -6.48 -6.01 -7.46
N GLU A 83 -6.93 -6.65 -6.39
CA GLU A 83 -7.32 -5.93 -5.16
C GLU A 83 -6.32 -6.07 -4.00
N PRO A 84 -6.00 -5.00 -3.27
CA PRO A 84 -5.11 -5.04 -2.12
C PRO A 84 -5.82 -5.48 -0.84
N GLN A 85 -5.06 -6.02 0.12
CA GLN A 85 -5.53 -6.22 1.50
C GLN A 85 -5.17 -5.04 2.42
N PHE A 86 -4.18 -4.25 2.04
CA PHE A 86 -3.77 -3.05 2.77
C PHE A 86 -3.35 -1.96 1.79
N LEU A 87 -3.64 -0.73 2.14
CA LEU A 87 -3.15 0.46 1.48
C LEU A 87 -2.26 1.25 2.45
N ALA A 88 -1.17 1.79 1.96
CA ALA A 88 -0.35 2.75 2.69
C ALA A 88 0.23 3.75 1.70
N GLY A 89 0.42 4.99 2.11
CA GLY A 89 1.10 5.95 1.26
C GLY A 89 1.98 6.89 2.06
N HIS A 90 3.00 7.44 1.41
CA HIS A 90 3.97 8.29 2.06
C HIS A 90 3.56 9.76 1.93
N SER A 91 3.23 10.42 3.04
CA SER A 91 2.74 11.80 3.09
C SER A 91 1.55 12.03 2.16
N LEU A 92 1.73 12.74 1.03
CA LEU A 92 0.71 12.87 -0.02
C LEU A 92 0.15 11.53 -0.46
N GLY A 93 0.97 10.48 -0.54
CA GLY A 93 0.52 9.14 -0.90
C GLY A 93 -0.59 8.61 0.01
N GLU A 94 -0.70 9.08 1.26
CA GLU A 94 -1.81 8.71 2.16
C GLU A 94 -3.16 9.20 1.63
N ILE A 95 -3.20 10.39 0.99
CA ILE A 95 -4.40 10.90 0.33
C ILE A 95 -4.70 10.05 -0.91
N SER A 96 -3.69 9.64 -1.68
CA SER A 96 -3.87 8.68 -2.78
C SER A 96 -4.45 7.35 -2.28
N ALA A 97 -3.96 6.84 -1.15
CA ALA A 97 -4.42 5.61 -0.52
C ALA A 97 -5.90 5.72 -0.07
N LEU A 98 -6.26 6.81 0.61
CA LEU A 98 -7.64 7.09 1.03
C LEU A 98 -8.57 7.24 -0.18
N THR A 99 -8.12 7.92 -1.23
CA THR A 99 -8.87 8.07 -2.49
C THR A 99 -9.11 6.70 -3.15
N CYS A 100 -8.09 5.85 -3.24
CA CYS A 100 -8.21 4.49 -3.77
C CYS A 100 -9.06 3.58 -2.86
N ALA A 101 -9.14 3.86 -1.56
CA ALA A 101 -10.07 3.24 -0.63
C ALA A 101 -11.51 3.75 -0.77
N GLY A 102 -11.76 4.76 -1.61
CA GLY A 102 -13.09 5.36 -1.80
C GLY A 102 -13.50 6.34 -0.70
N VAL A 103 -12.57 6.80 0.15
CA VAL A 103 -12.84 7.79 1.20
C VAL A 103 -13.18 9.15 0.61
N PHE A 104 -12.47 9.52 -0.47
CA PHE A 104 -12.72 10.74 -1.23
C PHE A 104 -13.13 10.38 -2.66
N ASP A 105 -14.03 11.17 -3.23
CA ASP A 105 -14.21 11.18 -4.68
C ASP A 105 -12.93 11.72 -5.35
N PHE A 106 -12.59 11.19 -6.52
CA PHE A 106 -11.29 11.50 -7.15
C PHE A 106 -11.12 12.99 -7.48
N ALA A 107 -12.13 13.61 -8.10
CA ALA A 107 -12.09 15.03 -8.43
C ALA A 107 -11.88 15.92 -7.18
N ASP A 108 -12.48 15.54 -6.05
CA ASP A 108 -12.31 16.22 -4.77
C ASP A 108 -10.93 15.98 -4.18
N ALA A 109 -10.41 14.76 -4.24
CA ALA A 109 -9.06 14.45 -3.81
C ALA A 109 -7.99 15.21 -4.60
N VAL A 110 -8.19 15.42 -5.89
CA VAL A 110 -7.29 16.22 -6.74
C VAL A 110 -7.30 17.69 -6.31
N ARG A 111 -8.48 18.28 -6.10
CA ARG A 111 -8.62 19.67 -5.58
C ARG A 111 -8.00 19.80 -4.19
N LEU A 112 -8.27 18.85 -3.31
CA LEU A 112 -7.73 18.79 -1.96
C LEU A 112 -6.19 18.69 -1.97
N ALA A 113 -5.61 17.84 -2.82
CA ALA A 113 -4.16 17.70 -2.96
C ALA A 113 -3.50 18.98 -3.47
N ASN A 114 -4.12 19.67 -4.44
CA ASN A 114 -3.67 20.97 -4.91
C ASN A 114 -3.69 22.00 -3.77
N LYS A 115 -4.82 22.09 -3.06
CA LYS A 115 -4.97 23.05 -1.95
C LYS A 115 -4.03 22.75 -0.78
N ARG A 116 -3.85 21.48 -0.43
CA ARG A 116 -2.85 21.05 0.57
C ARG A 116 -1.45 21.51 0.18
N GLY A 117 -1.08 21.34 -1.09
CA GLY A 117 0.23 21.75 -1.59
C GLY A 117 0.45 23.26 -1.53
N GLU A 118 -0.58 24.05 -1.85
CA GLU A 118 -0.58 25.51 -1.70
C GLU A 118 -0.42 25.92 -0.23
N LEU A 119 -1.28 25.40 0.65
CA LEU A 119 -1.28 25.74 2.08
C LEU A 119 0.07 25.41 2.75
N MET A 120 0.63 24.24 2.47
CA MET A 120 1.93 23.83 3.02
C MET A 120 3.09 24.68 2.49
N GLN A 121 3.01 25.14 1.25
CA GLN A 121 4.03 26.01 0.65
C GLN A 121 3.98 27.43 1.23
N GLU A 122 2.79 27.93 1.58
CA GLU A 122 2.59 29.28 2.13
C GLU A 122 2.75 29.35 3.67
N ALA A 123 2.83 28.19 4.34
CA ALA A 123 2.85 28.11 5.80
C ALA A 123 4.03 28.87 6.44
N VAL A 124 5.18 28.86 5.77
CA VAL A 124 6.43 29.44 6.26
C VAL A 124 7.04 30.29 5.14
N PRO A 125 7.49 31.54 5.42
CA PRO A 125 8.11 32.38 4.39
C PRO A 125 9.30 31.69 3.72
N THR A 126 9.46 31.92 2.41
CA THR A 126 10.54 31.35 1.61
C THR A 126 11.90 31.56 2.28
N GLY A 127 12.68 30.48 2.42
CA GLY A 127 14.02 30.52 3.01
C GLY A 127 14.05 30.53 4.54
N LYS A 128 12.91 30.49 5.24
CA LYS A 128 12.86 30.39 6.71
C LYS A 128 12.84 28.96 7.24
N GLY A 129 12.42 28.00 6.43
CA GLY A 129 12.43 26.59 6.81
C GLY A 129 13.32 25.73 5.92
N ALA A 130 13.72 24.57 6.43
CA ALA A 130 14.51 23.59 5.70
C ALA A 130 14.14 22.14 6.07
N MET A 131 14.54 21.21 5.21
CA MET A 131 14.53 19.77 5.50
C MET A 131 15.87 19.14 5.10
N ALA A 132 16.31 18.13 5.84
CA ALA A 132 17.52 17.39 5.53
C ALA A 132 17.37 15.90 5.79
N ALA A 133 17.83 15.07 4.86
CA ALA A 133 17.99 13.64 5.08
C ALA A 133 19.23 13.38 5.95
N VAL A 134 19.09 12.52 6.94
CA VAL A 134 20.14 12.12 7.89
C VAL A 134 20.33 10.62 7.80
N MET A 135 21.56 10.16 7.55
CA MET A 135 21.88 8.75 7.36
C MET A 135 22.33 8.10 8.68
N THR A 136 21.39 7.84 9.60
CA THR A 136 21.69 7.24 10.90
C THR A 136 20.78 6.04 11.22
N ARG A 137 21.28 5.14 12.08
CA ARG A 137 20.46 4.09 12.72
C ARG A 137 20.06 4.46 14.15
N ASP A 138 20.74 5.47 14.72
CA ASP A 138 20.52 5.89 16.10
C ASP A 138 19.45 6.98 16.16
N ILE A 139 18.19 6.54 16.22
CA ILE A 139 17.03 7.42 16.29
C ILE A 139 16.98 8.18 17.62
N LYS A 140 17.47 7.57 18.72
CA LYS A 140 17.46 8.21 20.04
C LYS A 140 18.41 9.38 20.06
N MET A 141 19.65 9.18 19.60
CA MET A 141 20.63 10.25 19.44
C MET A 141 20.09 11.38 18.56
N LEU A 142 19.49 11.06 17.40
CA LEU A 142 18.95 12.10 16.52
C LEU A 142 17.83 12.89 17.17
N ALA A 143 16.94 12.23 17.93
CA ALA A 143 15.85 12.88 18.63
C ALA A 143 16.36 13.77 19.79
N GLU A 144 17.34 13.30 20.55
CA GLU A 144 18.00 14.06 21.61
C GLU A 144 18.71 15.30 21.03
N LEU A 145 19.44 15.14 19.93
CA LEU A 145 20.09 16.26 19.24
C LEU A 145 19.07 17.30 18.74
N CYS A 146 17.97 16.86 18.12
CA CYS A 146 16.91 17.76 17.68
C CYS A 146 16.31 18.54 18.86
N LYS A 147 16.12 17.87 20.01
CA LYS A 147 15.61 18.48 21.24
C LYS A 147 16.61 19.49 21.84
N GLU A 148 17.90 19.17 21.86
CA GLU A 148 18.96 20.06 22.37
C GLU A 148 19.11 21.34 21.53
N ILE A 149 18.96 21.22 20.21
CA ILE A 149 19.10 22.35 19.28
C ILE A 149 17.82 23.19 19.22
N SER A 150 16.67 22.56 19.47
CA SER A 150 15.40 23.26 19.53
C SER A 150 15.36 24.21 20.73
N GLY A 151 14.82 25.40 20.50
CA GLY A 151 14.63 26.46 21.49
C GLY A 151 13.55 27.40 20.97
N ASP A 152 13.92 28.67 20.74
CA ASP A 152 13.06 29.62 20.01
C ASP A 152 12.88 29.25 18.53
N GLU A 153 13.81 28.45 17.98
CA GLU A 153 13.75 27.86 16.64
C GLU A 153 13.56 26.34 16.77
N VAL A 154 12.76 25.76 15.88
CA VAL A 154 12.35 24.35 15.91
C VAL A 154 13.20 23.51 14.97
N VAL A 155 13.63 22.32 15.39
CA VAL A 155 14.07 21.24 14.51
C VAL A 155 13.61 19.90 15.07
N VAL A 156 12.92 19.10 14.26
CA VAL A 156 12.38 17.80 14.66
C VAL A 156 12.62 16.75 13.58
N ILE A 157 12.52 15.48 13.94
CA ILE A 157 12.43 14.41 12.94
C ILE A 157 11.05 14.48 12.29
N SER A 158 11.01 14.58 10.95
CA SER A 158 9.79 14.66 10.13
C SER A 158 9.49 13.38 9.36
N ASN A 159 10.47 12.52 9.11
CA ASN A 159 10.21 11.23 8.48
C ASN A 159 11.11 10.12 9.03
N TYR A 160 10.49 9.01 9.41
CA TYR A 160 11.17 7.75 9.70
C TYR A 160 11.14 6.87 8.44
N ASN A 161 11.94 7.23 7.43
CA ASN A 161 11.90 6.62 6.11
C ASN A 161 12.46 5.20 6.10
N THR A 162 13.66 5.01 6.66
CA THR A 162 14.24 3.69 6.79
C THR A 162 14.97 3.46 8.10
N LYS A 163 15.37 2.20 8.35
CA LYS A 163 16.28 1.87 9.47
C LYS A 163 17.57 2.68 9.48
N LYS A 164 18.01 3.22 8.33
CA LYS A 164 19.28 3.95 8.18
C LYS A 164 19.11 5.39 7.68
N GLN A 165 17.88 5.85 7.46
CA GLN A 165 17.62 7.16 6.86
C GLN A 165 16.38 7.78 7.49
N GLN A 166 16.57 8.96 8.05
CA GLN A 166 15.54 9.81 8.63
C GLN A 166 15.56 11.14 7.91
N VAL A 167 14.54 11.96 8.14
CA VAL A 167 14.52 13.35 7.69
C VAL A 167 14.25 14.22 8.90
N ILE A 168 14.99 15.31 9.02
CA ILE A 168 14.71 16.39 9.98
C ILE A 168 14.14 17.60 9.23
N SER A 169 13.29 18.36 9.88
CA SER A 169 12.74 19.61 9.36
C SER A 169 12.46 20.63 10.46
N GLY A 170 12.40 21.90 10.08
CA GLY A 170 12.18 23.01 11.00
C GLY A 170 12.73 24.32 10.46
N ASP A 171 13.06 25.24 11.35
CA ASP A 171 13.69 26.51 11.02
C ASP A 171 15.06 26.27 10.37
N VAL A 172 15.37 27.05 9.33
CA VAL A 172 16.59 26.88 8.52
C VAL A 172 17.86 26.92 9.37
N ASN A 173 17.93 27.82 10.36
CA ASN A 173 19.09 27.96 11.23
C ASN A 173 19.22 26.77 12.19
N ALA A 174 18.11 26.29 12.76
CA ALA A 174 18.11 25.13 13.64
C ALA A 174 18.50 23.85 12.88
N VAL A 175 18.00 23.67 11.64
CA VAL A 175 18.42 22.58 10.76
C VAL A 175 19.92 22.69 10.47
N ASN A 176 20.44 23.86 10.11
CA ASN A 176 21.87 24.04 9.83
C ASN A 176 22.75 23.72 11.05
N ARG A 177 22.38 24.17 12.25
CA ARG A 177 23.07 23.77 13.49
C ARG A 177 23.05 22.26 13.70
N ALA A 178 21.94 21.59 13.40
CA ALA A 178 21.85 20.13 13.48
C ALA A 178 22.80 19.45 12.48
N LEU A 179 22.88 19.96 11.24
CA LEU A 179 23.81 19.45 10.24
C LEU A 179 25.27 19.60 10.65
N GLU A 180 25.64 20.73 11.26
CA GLU A 180 27.00 20.96 11.78
C GLU A 180 27.36 19.94 12.88
N ARG A 181 26.45 19.71 13.83
CA ARG A 181 26.65 18.72 14.90
C ARG A 181 26.71 17.30 14.37
N LEU A 182 25.87 16.95 13.40
CA LEU A 182 25.89 15.64 12.74
C LEU A 182 27.18 15.42 11.95
N ALA A 183 27.72 16.46 11.31
CA ALA A 183 29.00 16.40 10.61
C ALA A 183 30.18 16.13 11.58
N GLN A 184 30.17 16.73 12.77
CA GLN A 184 31.13 16.43 13.84
C GLN A 184 31.07 14.97 14.33
N MET A 185 29.91 14.33 14.18
CA MET A 185 29.68 12.91 14.49
C MET A 185 29.95 11.99 13.28
N GLU A 186 30.47 12.53 12.17
CA GLU A 186 30.71 11.81 10.91
C GLU A 186 29.43 11.20 10.28
N ILE A 187 28.26 11.73 10.63
CA ILE A 187 26.98 11.28 10.08
C ILE A 187 26.71 12.00 8.76
N LYS A 188 26.48 11.23 7.70
CA LYS A 188 26.18 11.79 6.38
C LYS A 188 24.80 12.43 6.35
N THR A 189 24.72 13.63 5.80
CA THR A 189 23.47 14.38 5.65
C THR A 189 23.32 14.95 4.24
N LYS A 190 22.09 15.22 3.81
CA LYS A 190 21.79 15.88 2.54
C LYS A 190 20.60 16.84 2.71
N LEU A 191 20.83 18.14 2.44
CA LEU A 191 19.74 19.11 2.34
C LEU A 191 18.79 18.73 1.20
N LEU A 192 17.49 18.83 1.46
CA LEU A 192 16.45 18.50 0.50
C LEU A 192 16.01 19.77 -0.24
N ASN A 193 15.81 19.65 -1.56
CA ASN A 193 15.28 20.74 -2.37
C ASN A 193 13.75 20.79 -2.23
N VAL A 194 13.29 21.42 -1.15
CA VAL A 194 11.86 21.56 -0.81
C VAL A 194 11.55 23.02 -0.48
N SER A 195 10.29 23.41 -0.66
CA SER A 195 9.85 24.80 -0.49
C SER A 195 9.53 25.18 0.95
N ALA A 196 9.34 24.21 1.85
CA ALA A 196 8.93 24.45 3.24
C ALA A 196 9.35 23.28 4.17
N PRO A 197 9.37 23.50 5.50
CA PRO A 197 9.74 22.49 6.48
C PRO A 197 8.55 21.57 6.80
N PHE A 198 8.25 20.62 5.92
CA PHE A 198 7.08 19.76 6.09
C PHE A 198 7.17 18.84 7.32
N HIS A 199 6.01 18.40 7.83
CA HIS A 199 5.89 17.43 8.92
C HIS A 199 6.56 17.87 10.23
N CYS A 200 6.43 19.16 10.56
CA CYS A 200 6.88 19.73 11.82
C CYS A 200 5.90 20.79 12.36
N PRO A 201 6.06 21.23 13.62
CA PRO A 201 5.17 22.22 14.25
C PRO A 201 5.00 23.54 13.48
N LEU A 202 5.99 23.95 12.67
CA LEU A 202 5.89 25.17 11.85
C LEU A 202 4.78 25.09 10.79
N MET A 203 4.26 23.90 10.48
CA MET A 203 3.15 23.71 9.55
C MET A 203 1.76 23.91 10.18
N GLN A 204 1.67 24.27 11.47
CA GLN A 204 0.38 24.44 12.15
C GLN A 204 -0.59 25.39 11.42
N PRO A 205 -0.17 26.56 10.89
CA PRO A 205 -1.08 27.42 10.13
C PRO A 205 -1.67 26.77 8.88
N ALA A 206 -0.90 25.89 8.21
CA ALA A 206 -1.41 25.11 7.09
C ALA A 206 -2.36 24.01 7.54
N ALA A 207 -2.08 23.34 8.66
CA ALA A 207 -2.94 22.31 9.21
C ALA A 207 -4.32 22.86 9.59
N ASP A 208 -4.37 24.05 10.20
CA ASP A 208 -5.64 24.70 10.59
C ASP A 208 -6.50 25.04 9.36
N LYS A 209 -5.90 25.67 8.34
CA LYS A 209 -6.58 25.95 7.06
C LYS A 209 -6.96 24.68 6.31
N PHE A 210 -6.15 23.63 6.41
CA PHE A 210 -6.44 22.36 5.76
C PHE A 210 -7.62 21.63 6.41
N ARG A 211 -7.84 21.80 7.72
CA ARG A 211 -9.05 21.32 8.39
C ARG A 211 -10.30 21.96 7.81
N GLU A 212 -10.29 23.28 7.63
CA GLU A 212 -11.41 24.01 7.01
C GLU A 212 -11.67 23.56 5.57
N GLU A 213 -10.61 23.25 4.82
CA GLU A 213 -10.72 22.73 3.47
C GLU A 213 -11.30 21.32 3.44
N LEU A 214 -10.80 20.40 4.28
CA LEU A 214 -11.32 19.03 4.40
C LEU A 214 -12.81 18.98 4.73
N ALA A 215 -13.30 19.90 5.55
CA ALA A 215 -14.71 19.96 5.96
C ALA A 215 -15.68 20.27 4.80
N LYS A 216 -15.18 20.68 3.63
CA LYS A 216 -16.00 20.96 2.44
C LYS A 216 -16.35 19.72 1.62
N TYR A 217 -15.63 18.61 1.86
CA TYR A 217 -15.72 17.41 1.03
C TYR A 217 -16.51 16.31 1.73
N GLN A 218 -17.17 15.47 0.93
CA GLN A 218 -17.78 14.24 1.41
C GLN A 218 -16.68 13.24 1.78
N ILE A 219 -16.80 12.64 2.97
CA ILE A 219 -15.86 11.62 3.46
C ILE A 219 -16.64 10.32 3.69
N ASN A 220 -16.15 9.25 3.09
CA ASN A 220 -16.74 7.91 3.17
C ASN A 220 -15.85 6.95 3.96
N ASP A 221 -16.43 5.83 4.38
CA ASP A 221 -15.67 4.77 5.04
C ASP A 221 -14.73 4.06 4.06
N PRO A 222 -13.48 3.74 4.47
CA PRO A 222 -12.51 3.12 3.58
C PRO A 222 -12.91 1.68 3.23
N LYS A 223 -12.99 1.36 1.94
CA LYS A 223 -13.26 0.00 1.43
C LYS A 223 -12.12 -0.98 1.69
N TYR A 224 -10.89 -0.48 1.72
CA TYR A 224 -9.68 -1.24 2.02
C TYR A 224 -9.01 -0.65 3.28
N PRO A 225 -8.41 -1.48 4.16
CA PRO A 225 -7.68 -0.97 5.31
C PRO A 225 -6.52 -0.05 4.91
N VAL A 226 -6.53 1.20 5.40
CA VAL A 226 -5.49 2.20 5.13
C VAL A 226 -4.63 2.43 6.37
N ILE A 227 -3.31 2.41 6.23
CA ILE A 227 -2.35 2.70 7.32
C ILE A 227 -2.07 4.20 7.39
N ALA A 228 -2.36 4.81 8.54
CA ALA A 228 -2.13 6.23 8.79
C ALA A 228 -0.64 6.53 9.07
N ASN A 229 -0.12 7.64 8.55
CA ASN A 229 1.28 7.99 8.74
C ASN A 229 1.64 8.43 10.16
N ILE A 230 0.68 8.94 10.93
CA ILE A 230 0.96 9.55 12.24
C ILE A 230 1.35 8.53 13.31
N ASP A 231 0.81 7.32 13.24
CA ASP A 231 1.00 6.29 14.27
C ASP A 231 1.14 4.86 13.71
N ALA A 232 1.13 4.71 12.38
CA ALA A 232 1.21 3.43 11.67
C ALA A 232 0.11 2.43 12.06
N LYS A 233 -1.06 2.91 12.48
CA LYS A 233 -2.26 2.10 12.68
C LYS A 233 -3.22 2.22 11.50
N LEU A 234 -4.19 1.32 11.46
CA LEU A 234 -5.28 1.42 10.49
C LEU A 234 -6.22 2.56 10.85
N TYR A 235 -6.74 3.26 9.85
CA TYR A 235 -7.88 4.16 10.02
C TYR A 235 -9.06 3.40 10.65
N PRO A 236 -9.64 3.89 11.76
CA PRO A 236 -10.74 3.21 12.44
C PRO A 236 -12.10 3.39 11.75
N GLY A 237 -12.22 4.39 10.85
CA GLY A 237 -13.46 4.78 10.17
C GLY A 237 -13.33 6.19 9.58
N LYS A 238 -14.34 6.64 8.85
CA LYS A 238 -14.33 7.98 8.21
C LYS A 238 -14.22 9.14 9.19
N GLU A 239 -14.73 8.97 10.42
CA GLU A 239 -14.76 10.02 11.45
C GLU A 239 -13.35 10.46 11.86
N ALA A 240 -12.36 9.57 11.70
CA ALA A 240 -10.97 9.83 12.03
C ALA A 240 -10.19 10.54 10.91
N VAL A 241 -10.71 10.57 9.68
CA VAL A 241 -9.97 11.00 8.48
C VAL A 241 -9.47 12.44 8.60
N ILE A 242 -10.35 13.37 9.00
CA ILE A 242 -9.99 14.79 9.09
C ILE A 242 -8.87 14.99 10.12
N ASP A 243 -9.06 14.49 11.34
CA ASP A 243 -8.10 14.72 12.42
C ASP A 243 -6.73 14.09 12.11
N HIS A 244 -6.72 12.90 11.52
CA HIS A 244 -5.46 12.24 11.15
C HIS A 244 -4.73 13.01 10.05
N LEU A 245 -5.42 13.43 8.98
CA LEU A 245 -4.79 14.17 7.88
C LEU A 245 -4.33 15.57 8.29
N VAL A 246 -5.05 16.24 9.20
CA VAL A 246 -4.62 17.52 9.78
C VAL A 246 -3.38 17.31 10.64
N GLN A 247 -3.39 16.31 11.53
CA GLN A 247 -2.25 15.97 12.37
C GLN A 247 -1.02 15.53 11.54
N GLN A 248 -1.25 14.85 10.42
CA GLN A 248 -0.21 14.39 9.50
C GLN A 248 0.68 15.54 8.97
N ILE A 249 0.12 16.73 8.78
CA ILE A 249 0.87 17.89 8.26
C ILE A 249 1.94 18.37 9.24
N VAL A 250 1.70 18.24 10.55
CA VAL A 250 2.59 18.72 11.62
C VAL A 250 3.37 17.62 12.34
N SER A 251 3.07 16.35 12.03
CA SER A 251 3.64 15.18 12.70
C SER A 251 4.55 14.37 11.77
N PRO A 252 5.53 13.64 12.33
CA PRO A 252 6.41 12.80 11.53
C PRO A 252 5.68 11.69 10.80
N VAL A 253 6.14 11.38 9.59
CA VAL A 253 5.70 10.18 8.84
C VAL A 253 6.37 8.92 9.40
N GLN A 254 5.58 8.06 10.04
CA GLN A 254 5.99 6.78 10.64
C GLN A 254 6.10 5.65 9.59
N TRP A 255 6.89 5.87 8.54
CA TRP A 255 6.97 4.92 7.41
C TRP A 255 7.57 3.57 7.82
N THR A 256 8.67 3.54 8.56
CA THR A 256 9.26 2.29 9.08
C THR A 256 8.29 1.44 9.90
N GLN A 257 7.43 2.09 10.69
CA GLN A 257 6.42 1.45 11.53
C GLN A 257 5.28 0.93 10.66
N SER A 258 4.87 1.69 9.64
CA SER A 258 3.87 1.26 8.65
C SER A 258 4.34 0.00 7.93
N MET A 259 5.62 -0.08 7.55
CA MET A 259 6.16 -1.28 6.92
C MET A 259 6.24 -2.45 7.92
N THR A 260 6.60 -2.17 9.18
CA THR A 260 6.59 -3.18 10.24
C THR A 260 5.18 -3.74 10.47
N PHE A 261 4.14 -2.91 10.38
CA PHE A 261 2.75 -3.34 10.43
C PHE A 261 2.43 -4.31 9.28
N LEU A 262 2.83 -4.00 8.04
CA LEU A 262 2.59 -4.89 6.89
C LEU A 262 3.25 -6.27 7.08
N LYS A 263 4.49 -6.29 7.57
CA LYS A 263 5.19 -7.54 7.90
C LYS A 263 4.48 -8.35 8.98
N LYS A 264 4.08 -7.71 10.08
CA LYS A 264 3.29 -8.36 11.14
C LYS A 264 1.93 -8.87 10.63
N SER A 265 1.37 -8.20 9.63
CA SER A 265 0.11 -8.59 8.98
C SER A 265 0.26 -9.72 7.96
N MET A 266 1.48 -10.27 7.82
CA MET A 266 1.83 -11.37 6.91
C MET A 266 1.63 -11.03 5.42
N VAL A 267 1.85 -9.76 5.05
CA VAL A 267 1.91 -9.35 3.64
C VAL A 267 3.07 -10.07 2.94
N LYS A 268 2.80 -10.60 1.76
CA LYS A 268 3.71 -11.42 0.96
C LYS A 268 4.42 -10.64 -0.13
N PHE A 269 3.77 -9.63 -0.70
CA PHE A 269 4.39 -8.70 -1.63
C PHE A 269 3.70 -7.34 -1.59
N CYS A 270 4.40 -6.32 -2.04
CA CYS A 270 3.84 -4.98 -2.20
C CYS A 270 3.93 -4.52 -3.66
N VAL A 271 3.02 -3.64 -4.04
CA VAL A 271 3.05 -2.92 -5.32
C VAL A 271 3.12 -1.43 -5.04
N GLU A 272 4.16 -0.74 -5.50
CA GLU A 272 4.19 0.72 -5.56
C GLU A 272 3.30 1.16 -6.73
N VAL A 273 2.23 1.87 -6.40
CA VAL A 273 1.17 2.33 -7.31
C VAL A 273 1.30 3.85 -7.44
N GLY A 274 2.19 4.30 -8.31
CA GLY A 274 2.44 5.70 -8.58
C GLY A 274 3.71 5.92 -9.40
N SER A 275 4.07 7.17 -9.64
CA SER A 275 5.25 7.52 -10.43
C SER A 275 6.56 7.09 -9.76
N GLY A 276 7.50 6.59 -10.56
CA GLY A 276 8.83 6.23 -10.13
C GLY A 276 8.91 4.90 -9.40
N HIS A 277 9.89 4.82 -8.49
CA HIS A 277 10.25 3.60 -7.77
C HIS A 277 10.86 3.93 -6.40
N VAL A 278 10.42 5.04 -5.81
CA VAL A 278 10.97 5.59 -4.56
C VAL A 278 10.65 4.66 -3.40
N LEU A 279 9.40 4.21 -3.28
CA LEU A 279 8.99 3.34 -2.19
C LEU A 279 9.52 1.92 -2.36
N LYS A 280 9.62 1.39 -3.59
CA LYS A 280 10.31 0.13 -3.90
C LYS A 280 11.75 0.15 -3.39
N ASN A 281 12.49 1.22 -3.68
CA ASN A 281 13.87 1.36 -3.20
C ASN A 281 13.96 1.57 -1.70
N MET A 282 13.06 2.37 -1.12
CA MET A 282 12.98 2.60 0.31
C MET A 282 12.66 1.29 1.07
N MET A 283 11.79 0.46 0.50
CA MET A 283 11.37 -0.81 1.07
C MET A 283 12.48 -1.85 1.17
N LYS A 284 13.35 -1.94 0.16
CA LYS A 284 14.56 -2.79 0.22
C LYS A 284 15.41 -2.52 1.46
N SER A 285 15.42 -1.28 1.96
CA SER A 285 16.16 -0.88 3.16
C SER A 285 15.39 -1.10 4.48
N ASN A 286 14.07 -1.27 4.41
CA ASN A 286 13.21 -1.50 5.56
C ASN A 286 13.02 -2.99 5.85
N ILE A 287 12.49 -3.70 4.85
CA ILE A 287 12.02 -5.08 4.94
C ILE A 287 12.42 -5.78 3.65
N SER A 288 13.59 -6.39 3.65
CA SER A 288 14.16 -7.04 2.47
C SER A 288 13.51 -8.39 2.12
N ASP A 289 12.72 -8.95 3.03
CA ASP A 289 12.05 -10.25 2.87
C ASP A 289 10.65 -10.15 2.24
N ILE A 290 10.14 -8.95 1.98
CA ILE A 290 8.89 -8.74 1.24
C ILE A 290 9.25 -8.17 -0.14
N PRO A 291 9.04 -8.90 -1.25
CA PRO A 291 9.22 -8.35 -2.59
C PRO A 291 8.32 -7.14 -2.82
N VAL A 292 8.89 -6.13 -3.47
CA VAL A 292 8.17 -4.91 -3.85
C VAL A 292 8.39 -4.65 -5.34
N TYR A 293 7.27 -4.49 -6.04
CA TYR A 293 7.23 -4.20 -7.47
C TYR A 293 6.74 -2.76 -7.68
N SER A 294 7.31 -2.03 -8.64
CA SER A 294 6.72 -0.77 -9.11
C SER A 294 5.78 -1.10 -10.26
N PHE A 295 4.53 -0.64 -10.20
CA PHE A 295 3.59 -0.86 -11.30
C PHE A 295 4.09 -0.26 -12.61
N GLU A 296 4.80 0.86 -12.55
CA GLU A 296 5.35 1.55 -13.71
C GLU A 296 6.43 0.75 -14.44
N SER A 297 7.30 0.04 -13.71
CA SER A 297 8.45 -0.68 -14.31
C SER A 297 8.31 -2.21 -14.34
N ASP A 298 7.49 -2.77 -13.46
CA ASP A 298 7.44 -4.21 -13.20
C ASP A 298 6.04 -4.81 -13.44
N GLU A 299 5.21 -4.16 -14.27
CA GLU A 299 3.82 -4.56 -14.49
C GLU A 299 3.67 -6.08 -14.78
N ASN A 300 4.44 -6.63 -15.72
CA ASN A 300 4.38 -8.05 -16.05
C ASN A 300 4.78 -8.93 -14.87
N ALA A 301 5.82 -8.55 -14.13
CA ALA A 301 6.30 -9.31 -12.97
C ALA A 301 5.29 -9.33 -11.82
N ILE A 302 4.43 -8.30 -11.70
CA ILE A 302 3.32 -8.29 -10.74
C ILE A 302 2.32 -9.39 -11.10
N TYR A 303 1.89 -9.46 -12.36
CA TYR A 303 0.94 -10.48 -12.79
C TYR A 303 1.55 -11.88 -12.74
N GLU A 304 2.79 -12.05 -13.17
CA GLU A 304 3.51 -13.32 -13.06
C GLU A 304 3.64 -13.77 -11.60
N HIS A 305 3.97 -12.87 -10.67
CA HIS A 305 4.02 -13.20 -9.24
C HIS A 305 2.66 -13.65 -8.73
N MET A 306 1.58 -12.99 -9.15
CA MET A 306 0.23 -13.36 -8.76
C MET A 306 -0.19 -14.72 -9.33
N GLU A 307 0.12 -14.99 -10.60
CA GLU A 307 -0.17 -16.28 -11.23
C GLU A 307 0.61 -17.42 -10.59
N ASN A 308 1.90 -17.21 -10.28
CA ASN A 308 2.77 -18.21 -9.65
C ASN A 308 2.42 -18.45 -8.17
N ALA A 309 1.73 -17.53 -7.53
CA ALA A 309 1.29 -17.67 -6.14
C ALA A 309 -0.04 -18.41 -5.99
N ILE A 310 -0.70 -18.77 -7.08
CA ILE A 310 -1.87 -19.63 -7.08
C ILE A 310 -1.40 -21.07 -6.81
N PHE A 311 -1.81 -21.63 -5.68
CA PHE A 311 -1.53 -23.03 -5.39
C PHE A 311 -2.37 -23.92 -6.32
N PRO A 312 -1.79 -25.03 -6.85
CA PRO A 312 -2.59 -26.07 -7.47
C PRO A 312 -3.71 -26.51 -6.52
N PHE A 313 -4.93 -26.59 -7.04
CA PHE A 313 -6.13 -26.90 -6.28
C PHE A 313 -6.01 -28.20 -5.49
N ALA A 314 -5.50 -29.26 -6.13
CA ALA A 314 -5.33 -30.56 -5.49
C ALA A 314 -4.29 -30.51 -4.36
N SER A 315 -3.17 -29.82 -4.58
CA SER A 315 -2.11 -29.64 -3.58
C SER A 315 -2.64 -28.90 -2.34
N ARG A 316 -3.42 -27.82 -2.56
CA ARG A 316 -4.00 -27.06 -1.45
C ARG A 316 -5.06 -27.86 -0.70
N ALA A 317 -5.90 -28.61 -1.41
CA ALA A 317 -6.90 -29.50 -0.84
C ALA A 317 -6.25 -30.57 0.06
N MET A 318 -5.11 -31.15 -0.36
CA MET A 318 -4.34 -32.08 0.48
C MET A 318 -3.83 -31.41 1.76
N GLY A 319 -3.31 -30.19 1.68
CA GLY A 319 -2.88 -29.43 2.86
C GLY A 319 -4.02 -29.22 3.87
N ILE A 320 -5.21 -28.87 3.39
CA ILE A 320 -6.43 -28.74 4.22
C ILE A 320 -6.85 -30.10 4.80
N ALA A 321 -6.83 -31.15 3.99
CA ALA A 321 -7.14 -32.50 4.43
C ALA A 321 -6.26 -32.91 5.60
N VAL A 322 -4.94 -32.66 5.54
CA VAL A 322 -4.00 -32.95 6.63
C VAL A 322 -4.25 -32.06 7.86
N ALA A 323 -4.44 -30.75 7.66
CA ALA A 323 -4.60 -29.78 8.75
C ALA A 323 -5.93 -29.90 9.51
N THR A 324 -6.95 -30.51 8.90
CA THR A 324 -8.26 -30.70 9.55
C THR A 324 -8.20 -31.88 10.52
N ARG A 325 -8.58 -31.63 11.77
CA ARG A 325 -8.54 -32.63 12.86
C ARG A 325 -9.51 -33.78 12.55
N ASN A 326 -9.04 -35.01 12.72
CA ASN A 326 -9.90 -36.19 12.65
C ASN A 326 -10.70 -36.36 13.95
N GLN A 327 -12.02 -36.50 13.85
CA GLN A 327 -12.91 -36.83 14.96
C GLN A 327 -13.61 -38.18 14.76
N ASN A 328 -13.28 -38.90 13.68
CA ASN A 328 -13.83 -40.22 13.40
C ASN A 328 -12.82 -41.32 13.76
N TRP A 329 -13.24 -42.27 14.59
CA TRP A 329 -12.38 -43.34 15.13
C TRP A 329 -12.68 -44.72 14.52
N ASP A 330 -13.51 -44.77 13.47
CA ASP A 330 -13.72 -45.99 12.68
C ASP A 330 -12.62 -46.12 11.62
N ASP A 331 -11.79 -47.16 11.75
CA ASP A 331 -10.66 -47.40 10.87
C ASP A 331 -11.05 -47.73 9.43
N ASN A 332 -12.21 -48.36 9.21
CA ASN A 332 -12.67 -48.75 7.87
C ASN A 332 -13.25 -47.53 7.13
N GLU A 333 -14.04 -46.72 7.81
CA GLU A 333 -14.49 -45.42 7.29
C GLU A 333 -13.29 -44.51 7.03
N TYR A 334 -12.29 -44.48 7.92
CA TYR A 334 -11.10 -43.65 7.72
C TYR A 334 -10.28 -44.08 6.49
N LYS A 335 -10.08 -45.39 6.29
CA LYS A 335 -9.38 -45.88 5.10
C LYS A 335 -10.10 -45.52 3.80
N SER A 336 -11.41 -45.72 3.75
CA SER A 336 -12.21 -45.52 2.54
C SER A 336 -12.55 -44.04 2.27
N GLY A 337 -12.83 -43.25 3.30
CA GLY A 337 -13.27 -41.86 3.19
C GLY A 337 -12.20 -40.80 3.46
N VAL A 338 -11.01 -41.18 3.96
CA VAL A 338 -9.86 -40.26 4.10
C VAL A 338 -8.67 -40.70 3.26
N VAL A 339 -8.16 -41.92 3.47
CA VAL A 339 -6.90 -42.35 2.83
C VAL A 339 -7.06 -42.50 1.32
N ALA A 340 -8.10 -43.20 0.85
CA ALA A 340 -8.32 -43.38 -0.58
C ALA A 340 -8.54 -42.04 -1.32
N PRO A 341 -9.42 -41.11 -0.85
CA PRO A 341 -9.58 -39.81 -1.48
C PRO A 341 -8.32 -38.95 -1.45
N TYR A 342 -7.54 -38.99 -0.36
CA TYR A 342 -6.28 -38.27 -0.27
C TYR A 342 -5.25 -38.76 -1.29
N ASN A 343 -5.15 -40.08 -1.49
CA ASN A 343 -4.29 -40.66 -2.51
C ASN A 343 -4.73 -40.29 -3.93
N GLU A 344 -6.03 -40.12 -4.16
CA GLU A 344 -6.55 -39.65 -5.44
C GLU A 344 -6.23 -38.17 -5.68
N LEU A 345 -6.36 -37.31 -4.67
CA LEU A 345 -5.87 -35.93 -4.72
C LEU A 345 -4.37 -35.87 -5.07
N ALA A 346 -3.56 -36.73 -4.46
CA ALA A 346 -2.12 -36.80 -4.74
C ALA A 346 -1.83 -37.21 -6.18
N LYS A 347 -2.65 -38.07 -6.80
CA LYS A 347 -2.53 -38.43 -8.21
C LYS A 347 -2.85 -37.27 -9.14
N ILE A 348 -3.91 -36.51 -8.83
CA ILE A 348 -4.26 -35.30 -9.59
C ILE A 348 -3.11 -34.30 -9.52
N GLN A 349 -2.59 -34.03 -8.31
CA GLN A 349 -1.45 -33.13 -8.13
C GLN A 349 -0.22 -33.60 -8.94
N ALA A 350 0.16 -34.87 -8.82
CA ALA A 350 1.33 -35.40 -9.51
C ALA A 350 1.21 -35.32 -11.04
N LEU A 351 0.03 -35.56 -11.59
CA LEU A 351 -0.23 -35.45 -13.03
C LEU A 351 -0.03 -34.01 -13.51
N VAL A 352 -0.63 -33.05 -12.80
CA VAL A 352 -0.58 -31.62 -13.13
C VAL A 352 0.85 -31.08 -13.04
N GLU A 353 1.61 -31.50 -12.02
CA GLU A 353 3.04 -31.19 -11.88
C GLU A 353 3.88 -31.82 -12.99
N GLN A 354 3.65 -33.09 -13.33
CA GLN A 354 4.37 -33.80 -14.39
C GLN A 354 4.14 -33.15 -15.77
N GLU A 355 2.92 -32.71 -16.04
CA GLU A 355 2.54 -32.07 -17.31
C GLU A 355 2.82 -30.56 -17.33
N ASN A 356 3.26 -29.98 -16.20
CA ASN A 356 3.53 -28.55 -16.03
C ASN A 356 2.39 -27.67 -16.54
N ARG A 357 1.15 -28.00 -16.15
CA ARG A 357 -0.07 -27.26 -16.51
C ARG A 357 -0.89 -26.90 -15.28
N LYS A 358 -2.02 -26.23 -15.48
CA LYS A 358 -3.04 -26.03 -14.44
C LYS A 358 -4.06 -27.18 -14.47
N GLU A 359 -4.75 -27.42 -13.36
CA GLU A 359 -5.88 -28.35 -13.31
C GLU A 359 -6.98 -27.95 -14.32
N THR A 360 -7.59 -28.95 -14.96
CA THR A 360 -8.82 -28.77 -15.72
C THR A 360 -10.01 -28.57 -14.77
N ASP A 361 -11.13 -28.05 -15.25
CA ASP A 361 -12.33 -27.91 -14.41
C ASP A 361 -12.85 -29.26 -13.91
N GLU A 362 -12.67 -30.35 -14.67
CA GLU A 362 -13.00 -31.70 -14.23
C GLU A 362 -12.13 -32.14 -13.04
N GLU A 363 -10.82 -31.88 -13.10
CA GLU A 363 -9.88 -32.19 -12.02
C GLU A 363 -10.15 -31.34 -10.77
N VAL A 364 -10.50 -30.07 -10.93
CA VAL A 364 -10.90 -29.18 -9.83
C VAL A 364 -12.17 -29.69 -9.15
N ASN A 365 -13.21 -30.01 -9.93
CA ASN A 365 -14.45 -30.56 -9.39
C ASN A 365 -14.20 -31.87 -8.65
N ARG A 366 -13.39 -32.76 -9.25
CA ARG A 366 -13.04 -34.03 -8.62
C ARG A 366 -12.27 -33.83 -7.32
N ALA A 367 -11.29 -32.94 -7.30
CA ALA A 367 -10.54 -32.62 -6.08
C ALA A 367 -11.43 -32.02 -4.98
N LEU A 368 -12.42 -31.20 -5.35
CA LEU A 368 -13.39 -30.64 -4.40
C LEU A 368 -14.27 -31.74 -3.78
N GLU A 369 -14.81 -32.66 -4.59
CA GLU A 369 -15.58 -33.82 -4.11
C GLU A 369 -14.77 -34.70 -3.14
N LEU A 370 -13.51 -34.98 -3.49
CA LEU A 370 -12.60 -35.77 -2.67
C LEU A 370 -12.34 -35.09 -1.34
N LEU A 371 -12.09 -33.79 -1.32
CA LEU A 371 -11.89 -33.03 -0.08
C LEU A 371 -13.15 -33.03 0.79
N LEU A 372 -14.32 -32.81 0.21
CA LEU A 372 -15.59 -32.85 0.95
C LEU A 372 -15.82 -34.22 1.58
N THR A 373 -15.52 -35.29 0.85
CA THR A 373 -15.57 -36.66 1.37
C THR A 373 -14.65 -36.82 2.58
N ILE A 374 -13.42 -36.30 2.51
CA ILE A 374 -12.46 -36.32 3.61
C ILE A 374 -13.00 -35.54 4.83
N LEU A 375 -13.49 -34.32 4.62
CA LEU A 375 -13.97 -33.45 5.70
C LEU A 375 -15.19 -34.06 6.41
N LYS A 376 -16.14 -34.62 5.65
CA LYS A 376 -17.30 -35.34 6.18
C LYS A 376 -16.88 -36.59 6.94
N THR A 377 -15.99 -37.40 6.37
CA THR A 377 -15.49 -38.63 7.01
C THR A 377 -14.75 -38.33 8.30
N LYS A 378 -14.00 -37.22 8.37
CA LYS A 378 -13.34 -36.75 9.59
C LYS A 378 -14.30 -36.21 10.64
N LYS A 379 -15.59 -36.10 10.35
CA LYS A 379 -16.63 -35.49 11.21
C LYS A 379 -16.27 -34.06 11.60
N ALA A 380 -15.67 -33.30 10.67
CA ALA A 380 -15.39 -31.89 10.89
C ALA A 380 -16.71 -31.11 11.02
N PRO A 381 -16.86 -30.19 12.01
CA PRO A 381 -18.07 -29.38 12.14
C PRO A 381 -18.37 -28.57 10.87
N ALA A 382 -19.64 -28.38 10.53
CA ALA A 382 -20.06 -27.69 9.30
C ALA A 382 -19.41 -26.31 9.13
N GLN A 383 -19.31 -25.51 10.21
CA GLN A 383 -18.64 -24.21 10.18
C GLN A 383 -17.15 -24.32 9.83
N GLU A 384 -16.46 -25.34 10.33
CA GLU A 384 -15.06 -25.58 9.96
C GLU A 384 -14.96 -25.99 8.49
N GLN A 385 -15.83 -26.87 7.99
CA GLN A 385 -15.85 -27.27 6.58
C GLN A 385 -16.03 -26.05 5.66
N ILE A 386 -17.01 -25.18 5.94
CA ILE A 386 -17.25 -23.95 5.19
C ILE A 386 -16.00 -23.04 5.21
N SER A 387 -15.39 -22.87 6.39
CA SER A 387 -14.17 -22.06 6.53
C SER A 387 -13.00 -22.64 5.71
N ARG A 388 -12.83 -23.97 5.69
CA ARG A 388 -11.79 -24.64 4.91
C ARG A 388 -12.02 -24.53 3.41
N LEU A 389 -13.26 -24.66 2.95
CA LEU A 389 -13.59 -24.48 1.53
C LEU A 389 -13.34 -23.05 1.08
N LYS A 390 -13.71 -22.07 1.90
CA LYS A 390 -13.37 -20.67 1.64
C LYS A 390 -11.86 -20.47 1.52
N GLU A 391 -11.10 -21.02 2.47
CA GLU A 391 -9.63 -20.99 2.45
C GLU A 391 -9.07 -21.64 1.17
N LEU A 392 -9.63 -22.76 0.73
CA LEU A 392 -9.25 -23.44 -0.51
C LEU A 392 -9.46 -22.53 -1.73
N PHE A 393 -10.68 -22.07 -1.94
CA PHE A 393 -11.03 -21.28 -3.13
C PHE A 393 -10.26 -19.97 -3.20
N ASP A 394 -10.04 -19.31 -2.06
CA ASP A 394 -9.24 -18.08 -1.98
C ASP A 394 -7.77 -18.33 -2.31
N ASP A 395 -7.18 -19.44 -1.85
CA ASP A 395 -5.76 -19.76 -2.04
C ASP A 395 -5.44 -20.29 -3.45
N THR A 396 -6.41 -20.88 -4.12
CA THR A 396 -6.27 -21.45 -5.47
C THR A 396 -6.83 -20.52 -6.55
N GLY A 397 -7.33 -19.34 -6.17
CA GLY A 397 -7.93 -18.38 -7.11
C GLY A 397 -9.18 -18.91 -7.83
N LYS A 398 -9.91 -19.86 -7.22
CA LYS A 398 -11.13 -20.50 -7.76
C LYS A 398 -12.39 -19.98 -7.06
N THR A 399 -12.47 -18.67 -6.85
CA THR A 399 -13.54 -18.02 -6.08
C THR A 399 -14.91 -18.10 -6.76
N GLU A 400 -14.96 -18.33 -8.07
CA GLU A 400 -16.19 -18.65 -8.80
C GLU A 400 -16.89 -19.91 -8.26
N TYR A 401 -16.11 -20.90 -7.81
CA TYR A 401 -16.65 -22.10 -7.18
C TYR A 401 -17.25 -21.79 -5.81
N PHE A 402 -16.67 -20.85 -5.03
CA PHE A 402 -17.24 -20.42 -3.75
C PHE A 402 -18.66 -19.88 -3.93
N GLN A 403 -18.93 -19.10 -4.97
CA GLN A 403 -20.26 -18.52 -5.20
C GLN A 403 -21.28 -19.54 -5.72
N ALA A 404 -20.83 -20.49 -6.54
CA ALA A 404 -21.68 -21.53 -7.12
C ALA A 404 -21.92 -22.72 -6.17
N PHE A 405 -21.14 -22.86 -5.10
CA PHE A 405 -21.20 -23.99 -4.21
C PHE A 405 -22.44 -23.95 -3.31
N ASP A 406 -23.22 -25.02 -3.30
CA ASP A 406 -24.36 -25.19 -2.41
C ASP A 406 -23.90 -25.59 -0.99
N TYR A 407 -23.71 -24.60 -0.14
CA TYR A 407 -23.34 -24.81 1.26
C TYR A 407 -24.41 -25.53 2.08
N SER A 408 -25.66 -25.61 1.62
CA SER A 408 -26.71 -26.36 2.32
C SER A 408 -26.47 -27.88 2.27
N ALA A 409 -25.64 -28.36 1.33
CA ALA A 409 -25.20 -29.75 1.24
C ALA A 409 -24.13 -30.12 2.30
N ILE A 410 -23.67 -29.15 3.10
CA ILE A 410 -22.82 -29.34 4.28
C ILE A 410 -23.73 -29.44 5.52
N GLY A 411 -24.56 -30.49 5.54
CA GLY A 411 -25.40 -30.89 6.67
C GLY A 411 -25.01 -32.29 7.13
#